data_AF-A0A143PJV5-F1
#
_entry.id   AF-A0A143PJV5-F1
#
_cell.length_a   1.000
_cell.length_b   1.000
_cell.length_c   1.000
_cell.angle_alpha   90.00
_cell.angle_beta   90.00
_cell.angle_gamma   90.00
#
_symmetry.space_group_name_H-M   'P 1'
#
loop_
_entity.id
_entity.type
_entity.pdbx_description
1 polymer ?
#
loop_
_entity_poly.entity_id
_entity_poly.type
_entity_poly.pdbx_seq_one_letter_code
_entity_poly.pdbx_strand_id
1 'polypeptide(L)'
;MSPMDESSDPSHQDPSESPRGSAGLSQHGGPSDPVLVHGDATPNSSISRRDLFRLTLGGGSGLALGGLLDVPAMRAATKDLKLSEVSEFTTSCNFCSCGCGMIAVVRDGKLLTMEGDYDHIVNRGSLCVKGISMFATHASPSRLTTPRYRAPGSDHWEDITWDDAIKRVAQKIRKTRDETWIATEKVDAPDLVVDRAAGDRTSSAPRFVPHEGPLAEVPVNRTDAIGFMGGAQNTNEECYLFQKAARLLGLAYVEHQARL
;
A
#
# COMPACT_ATOMS: atom_id res chain seq x y z
N MET A 1 20.57 -1.51 -53.26
CA MET A 1 20.83 -2.92 -52.89
C MET A 1 20.61 -3.03 -51.40
N SER A 2 19.71 -3.84 -50.86
CA SER A 2 18.27 -3.98 -51.07
C SER A 2 17.67 -4.14 -49.65
N PRO A 3 16.43 -3.72 -49.39
CA PRO A 3 15.80 -3.90 -48.08
C PRO A 3 15.33 -5.36 -47.92
N MET A 4 15.36 -5.91 -46.70
CA MET A 4 14.80 -7.24 -46.42
C MET A 4 13.30 -7.15 -46.13
N ASP A 5 12.61 -8.11 -46.73
CA ASP A 5 11.18 -8.30 -46.85
C ASP A 5 10.46 -8.64 -45.55
N GLU A 6 9.24 -8.13 -45.51
CA GLU A 6 8.12 -8.48 -44.65
C GLU A 6 7.51 -9.80 -45.17
N SER A 7 7.47 -10.85 -44.34
CA SER A 7 6.74 -12.08 -44.68
C SER A 7 6.02 -12.67 -43.46
N SER A 8 4.71 -12.40 -43.44
CA SER A 8 3.59 -13.35 -43.23
C SER A 8 3.75 -14.52 -42.23
N ASP A 9 3.00 -14.45 -41.12
CA ASP A 9 2.54 -15.62 -40.36
C ASP A 9 1.00 -15.54 -40.18
N PRO A 10 0.20 -16.52 -40.68
CA PRO A 10 -1.25 -16.53 -40.60
C PRO A 10 -1.74 -17.36 -39.40
N SER A 11 -2.15 -16.70 -38.31
CA SER A 11 -2.91 -17.37 -37.24
C SER A 11 -3.87 -16.42 -36.53
N HIS A 12 -4.91 -15.99 -37.24
CA HIS A 12 -6.09 -15.39 -36.62
C HIS A 12 -7.34 -16.05 -37.23
N GLN A 13 -7.93 -17.00 -36.49
CA GLN A 13 -9.27 -17.50 -36.77
C GLN A 13 -10.23 -16.93 -35.71
N ASP A 14 -11.27 -16.29 -36.22
CA ASP A 14 -12.34 -15.57 -35.52
C ASP A 14 -13.44 -16.57 -35.09
N PRO A 15 -13.87 -16.65 -33.81
CA PRO A 15 -14.88 -17.59 -33.37
C PRO A 15 -16.27 -16.95 -33.43
N SER A 16 -16.82 -16.78 -34.63
CA SER A 16 -18.24 -16.43 -34.77
C SER A 16 -18.88 -17.13 -35.96
N GLU A 17 -19.08 -18.44 -35.88
CA GLU A 17 -20.03 -19.13 -36.75
C GLU A 17 -20.55 -20.41 -36.10
N SER A 18 -21.82 -20.40 -35.70
CA SER A 18 -22.59 -21.57 -35.30
C SER A 18 -23.27 -22.18 -36.52
N PRO A 19 -23.29 -23.52 -36.68
CA PRO A 19 -24.34 -24.16 -37.47
C PRO A 19 -25.30 -24.92 -36.55
N ARG A 20 -26.58 -24.56 -36.65
CA ARG A 20 -27.70 -25.39 -36.20
C ARG A 20 -27.70 -26.69 -37.02
N GLY A 21 -27.68 -27.83 -36.34
CA GLY A 21 -27.86 -29.15 -36.94
C GLY A 21 -28.72 -30.02 -36.04
N SER A 22 -29.99 -30.14 -36.40
CA SER A 22 -30.96 -31.08 -35.83
C SER A 22 -30.71 -32.50 -36.34
N ALA A 23 -30.74 -33.50 -35.44
CA ALA A 23 -31.44 -34.79 -35.58
C ALA A 23 -30.78 -35.91 -34.75
N GLY A 24 -31.61 -36.76 -34.15
CA GLY A 24 -31.26 -38.17 -33.91
C GLY A 24 -31.32 -38.64 -32.46
N LEU A 25 -32.52 -39.08 -32.03
CA LEU A 25 -32.62 -40.08 -30.96
C LEU A 25 -31.88 -41.35 -31.39
N SER A 26 -31.04 -41.88 -30.52
CA SER A 26 -30.61 -43.28 -30.56
C SER A 26 -30.38 -43.75 -29.12
N GLN A 27 -31.17 -44.74 -28.74
CA GLN A 27 -31.09 -45.47 -27.48
C GLN A 27 -29.98 -46.52 -27.62
N HIS A 28 -29.00 -46.52 -26.72
CA HIS A 28 -28.20 -47.71 -26.45
C HIS A 28 -27.88 -47.77 -24.95
N GLY A 29 -28.30 -48.88 -24.34
CA GLY A 29 -28.06 -49.20 -22.93
C GLY A 29 -26.87 -50.13 -22.72
N GLY A 30 -26.34 -50.04 -21.50
CA GLY A 30 -25.41 -50.97 -20.86
C GLY A 30 -24.24 -50.24 -20.17
N PRO A 31 -23.57 -50.85 -19.18
CA PRO A 31 -24.04 -51.63 -18.04
C PRO A 31 -24.00 -50.80 -16.73
N SER A 32 -24.60 -51.34 -15.67
CA SER A 32 -24.80 -50.75 -14.34
C SER A 32 -23.50 -50.33 -13.62
N ASP A 33 -23.30 -49.03 -13.47
CA ASP A 33 -22.45 -48.46 -12.42
C ASP A 33 -23.04 -48.76 -11.03
N PRO A 34 -22.21 -48.98 -10.00
CA PRO A 34 -22.69 -49.30 -8.68
C PRO A 34 -23.49 -48.12 -8.13
N VAL A 35 -24.75 -48.39 -7.83
CA VAL A 35 -25.64 -47.53 -7.04
C VAL A 35 -24.91 -47.20 -5.74
N LEU A 36 -24.36 -45.99 -5.68
CA LEU A 36 -24.09 -45.31 -4.43
C LEU A 36 -25.46 -45.20 -3.75
N VAL A 37 -25.70 -46.11 -2.81
CA VAL A 37 -26.79 -46.01 -1.85
C VAL A 37 -26.53 -44.72 -1.10
N HIS A 38 -27.10 -43.62 -1.58
CA HIS A 38 -27.34 -42.45 -0.77
C HIS A 38 -28.27 -42.93 0.34
N GLY A 39 -27.69 -43.23 1.49
CA GLY A 39 -28.45 -43.38 2.72
C GLY A 39 -29.26 -42.11 2.88
N ASP A 40 -30.58 -42.26 2.75
CA ASP A 40 -31.56 -41.23 3.06
C ASP A 40 -31.39 -40.81 4.53
N ALA A 41 -30.66 -39.73 4.72
CA ALA A 41 -30.78 -38.88 5.88
C ALA A 41 -30.68 -37.43 5.39
N THR A 42 -31.66 -37.02 4.58
CA THR A 42 -31.97 -35.59 4.48
C THR A 42 -32.48 -35.17 5.86
N PRO A 43 -31.83 -34.23 6.58
CA PRO A 43 -32.47 -33.63 7.72
C PRO A 43 -33.61 -32.81 7.12
N ASN A 44 -34.86 -33.26 7.28
CA ASN A 44 -36.03 -32.51 6.86
C ASN A 44 -36.20 -31.31 7.80
N SER A 45 -35.37 -30.28 7.64
CA SER A 45 -35.45 -29.01 8.37
C SER A 45 -36.42 -28.08 7.67
N SER A 46 -37.68 -28.50 7.52
CA SER A 46 -38.75 -27.62 7.07
C SER A 46 -39.38 -26.92 8.29
N ILE A 47 -39.11 -25.62 8.43
CA ILE A 47 -39.69 -24.81 9.51
C ILE A 47 -41.20 -24.71 9.28
N SER A 48 -42.02 -25.25 10.19
CA SER A 48 -43.46 -25.18 10.03
C SER A 48 -43.97 -23.77 10.33
N ARG A 49 -45.09 -23.38 9.71
CA ARG A 49 -45.78 -22.10 10.02
C ARG A 49 -46.08 -21.96 11.51
N ARG A 50 -46.29 -23.09 12.22
CA ARG A 50 -46.56 -23.14 13.65
C ARG A 50 -45.34 -22.82 14.50
N ASP A 51 -44.14 -23.18 14.02
CA ASP A 51 -42.87 -22.87 14.69
C ASP A 51 -42.50 -21.40 14.48
N LEU A 52 -42.80 -20.84 13.30
CA LEU A 52 -42.71 -19.40 13.02
C LEU A 52 -43.68 -18.58 13.90
N PHE A 53 -44.90 -19.08 14.13
CA PHE A 53 -45.86 -18.45 15.04
C PHE A 53 -45.44 -18.53 16.51
N ARG A 54 -44.81 -19.63 16.95
CA ARG A 54 -44.24 -19.75 18.31
C ARG A 54 -43.08 -18.77 18.53
N LEU A 55 -42.26 -18.53 17.50
CA LEU A 55 -41.14 -17.59 17.52
C LEU A 55 -41.61 -16.13 17.67
N THR A 56 -42.72 -15.77 17.04
CA THR A 56 -43.23 -14.38 16.97
C THR A 56 -44.16 -14.01 18.13
N LEU A 57 -44.98 -14.94 18.64
CA LEU A 57 -45.93 -14.67 19.73
C LEU A 57 -45.34 -14.92 21.13
N GLY A 58 -44.23 -15.66 21.24
CA GLY A 58 -43.67 -16.11 22.51
C GLY A 58 -42.75 -15.12 23.26
N GLY A 59 -42.59 -13.87 22.79
CA GLY A 59 -41.85 -12.81 23.53
C GLY A 59 -40.46 -13.18 24.07
N GLY A 60 -39.83 -14.23 23.52
CA GLY A 60 -38.63 -14.87 24.04
C GLY A 60 -37.55 -14.92 22.97
N SER A 61 -37.21 -13.74 22.42
CA SER A 61 -36.34 -13.56 21.26
C SER A 61 -34.84 -13.85 21.49
N GLY A 62 -34.50 -14.74 22.44
CA GLY A 62 -33.12 -15.10 22.76
C GLY A 62 -32.80 -16.61 22.70
N LEU A 63 -33.72 -17.47 23.13
CA LEU A 63 -33.42 -18.89 23.38
C LEU A 63 -33.89 -19.87 22.30
N ALA A 64 -34.86 -19.49 21.44
CA ALA A 64 -35.37 -20.38 20.39
C ALA A 64 -34.51 -20.41 19.10
N LEU A 65 -33.57 -19.47 18.93
CA LEU A 65 -32.65 -19.45 17.79
C LEU A 65 -31.65 -20.62 17.81
N GLY A 66 -31.29 -21.12 19.00
CA GLY A 66 -30.30 -22.20 19.14
C GLY A 66 -30.73 -23.57 18.61
N GLY A 67 -32.04 -23.81 18.45
CA GLY A 67 -32.57 -25.05 17.87
C GLY A 67 -32.89 -24.96 16.37
N LEU A 68 -32.92 -23.74 15.80
CA LEU A 68 -33.17 -23.49 14.38
C LEU A 68 -31.87 -23.38 13.57
N LEU A 69 -30.77 -23.03 14.24
CA LEU A 69 -29.46 -22.90 13.64
C LEU A 69 -28.55 -23.99 14.21
N ASP A 70 -28.22 -24.98 13.40
CA ASP A 70 -27.16 -25.95 13.71
C ASP A 70 -25.80 -25.24 13.62
N VAL A 71 -25.45 -24.51 14.69
CA VAL A 71 -24.20 -23.74 14.77
C VAL A 71 -22.97 -24.62 14.54
N PRO A 72 -22.87 -25.86 15.09
CA PRO A 72 -21.81 -26.79 14.73
C PRO A 72 -21.73 -27.12 13.24
N ALA A 73 -22.84 -27.48 12.59
CA ALA A 73 -22.86 -27.80 11.16
C ALA A 73 -22.53 -26.57 10.29
N MET A 74 -23.04 -25.39 10.65
CA MET A 74 -22.71 -24.13 9.97
C MET A 74 -21.22 -23.82 10.11
N ARG A 75 -20.65 -23.95 11.31
CA ARG A 75 -19.22 -23.70 11.55
C ARG A 75 -18.35 -24.67 10.74
N ALA A 76 -18.75 -25.94 10.69
CA ALA A 76 -18.08 -26.95 9.86
C ALA A 76 -18.18 -26.61 8.36
N ALA A 77 -19.37 -26.21 7.89
CA ALA A 77 -19.60 -25.83 6.49
C ALA A 77 -18.87 -24.53 6.08
N THR A 78 -18.66 -23.59 7.01
CA THR A 78 -17.96 -22.32 6.75
C THR A 78 -16.46 -22.38 7.00
N LYS A 79 -15.94 -23.47 7.57
CA LYS A 79 -14.53 -23.59 7.96
C LYS A 79 -13.58 -23.39 6.78
N ASP A 80 -13.98 -23.86 5.60
CA ASP A 80 -13.15 -23.82 4.40
C ASP A 80 -13.33 -22.54 3.56
N LEU A 81 -14.12 -21.56 4.04
CA LEU A 81 -14.29 -20.29 3.34
C LEU A 81 -13.00 -19.45 3.37
N LYS A 82 -12.78 -18.66 2.31
CA LYS A 82 -11.59 -17.81 2.18
C LYS A 82 -11.38 -16.85 3.37
N LEU A 83 -12.49 -16.40 3.99
CA LEU A 83 -12.49 -15.43 5.10
C LEU A 83 -12.80 -16.08 6.45
N SER A 84 -12.69 -17.40 6.59
CA SER A 84 -12.79 -18.06 7.90
C SER A 84 -11.51 -17.85 8.72
N GLU A 85 -11.64 -17.70 10.04
CA GLU A 85 -10.47 -17.66 10.96
C GLU A 85 -9.41 -16.60 10.56
N VAL A 86 -9.85 -15.43 10.11
CA VAL A 86 -8.99 -14.31 9.70
C VAL A 86 -9.02 -13.18 10.73
N SER A 87 -8.00 -12.34 10.70
CA SER A 87 -7.96 -11.04 11.38
C SER A 87 -8.08 -9.92 10.35
N GLU A 88 -8.92 -8.94 10.63
CA GLU A 88 -9.14 -7.77 9.76
C GLU A 88 -8.47 -6.54 10.36
N PHE A 89 -7.78 -5.77 9.51
CA PHE A 89 -7.12 -4.53 9.89
C PHE A 89 -7.51 -3.41 8.94
N THR A 90 -7.95 -2.27 9.48
CA THR A 90 -8.18 -1.08 8.69
C THR A 90 -6.84 -0.43 8.30
N THR A 91 -6.71 -0.03 7.05
CA THR A 91 -5.54 0.67 6.52
C THR A 91 -5.96 1.69 5.46
N SER A 92 -5.01 2.48 4.97
CA SER A 92 -5.23 3.48 3.93
C SER A 92 -4.52 3.11 2.63
N CYS A 93 -5.16 3.40 1.50
CA CYS A 93 -4.54 3.34 0.19
C CYS A 93 -3.31 4.27 0.11
N ASN A 94 -2.17 3.74 -0.36
CA ASN A 94 -0.88 4.45 -0.37
C ASN A 94 -0.49 5.05 -1.73
N PHE A 95 -1.44 5.24 -2.65
CA PHE A 95 -1.16 5.72 -4.00
C PHE A 95 -1.29 7.24 -4.15
N CYS A 96 -2.53 7.76 -4.06
CA CYS A 96 -2.81 9.18 -4.24
C CYS A 96 -3.40 9.77 -2.96
N SER A 97 -3.51 11.10 -2.91
CA SER A 97 -3.99 11.86 -1.75
C SER A 97 -5.50 11.76 -1.48
N CYS A 98 -6.23 10.90 -2.21
CA CYS A 98 -7.66 10.69 -1.94
C CYS A 98 -7.90 10.08 -0.55
N GLY A 99 -6.95 9.29 -0.03
CA GLY A 99 -7.06 8.70 1.30
C GLY A 99 -8.18 7.66 1.42
N CYS A 100 -8.36 6.79 0.42
CA CYS A 100 -9.35 5.71 0.49
C CYS A 100 -9.02 4.75 1.65
N GLY A 101 -10.02 4.45 2.47
CA GLY A 101 -9.93 3.41 3.51
C GLY A 101 -10.04 2.01 2.90
N MET A 102 -9.31 1.08 3.50
CA MET A 102 -9.19 -0.31 3.06
C MET A 102 -9.22 -1.26 4.26
N ILE A 103 -9.70 -2.48 4.04
CA ILE A 103 -9.62 -3.58 5.00
C ILE A 103 -8.59 -4.57 4.48
N ALA A 104 -7.58 -4.85 5.29
CA ALA A 104 -6.56 -5.87 5.05
C ALA A 104 -6.90 -7.12 5.86
N VAL A 105 -7.07 -8.25 5.16
CA VAL A 105 -7.41 -9.54 5.76
C VAL A 105 -6.15 -10.38 5.91
N VAL A 106 -5.85 -10.80 7.13
CA VAL A 106 -4.62 -11.52 7.49
C VAL A 106 -4.95 -12.86 8.13
N ARG A 107 -4.20 -13.90 7.77
CA ARG A 107 -4.23 -15.23 8.41
C ARG A 107 -2.79 -15.70 8.64
N ASP A 108 -2.49 -16.17 9.83
CA ASP A 108 -1.15 -16.66 10.21
C ASP A 108 -0.01 -15.69 9.86
N GLY A 109 -0.26 -14.39 10.07
CA GLY A 109 0.69 -13.32 9.76
C GLY A 109 0.88 -13.03 8.26
N LYS A 110 0.12 -13.67 7.37
CA LYS A 110 0.15 -13.44 5.93
C LYS A 110 -1.09 -12.67 5.47
N LEU A 111 -0.85 -11.62 4.70
CA LEU A 111 -1.91 -10.90 4.01
C LEU A 111 -2.55 -11.82 2.96
N LEU A 112 -3.87 -12.00 3.03
CA LEU A 112 -4.65 -12.82 2.11
C LEU A 112 -5.31 -11.99 1.02
N THR A 113 -5.88 -10.85 1.39
CA THR A 113 -6.56 -9.95 0.46
C THR A 113 -6.68 -8.55 1.07
N MET A 114 -6.97 -7.58 0.20
CA MET A 114 -7.27 -6.20 0.57
C MET A 114 -8.46 -5.72 -0.23
N GLU A 115 -9.39 -5.06 0.42
CA GLU A 115 -10.58 -4.47 -0.23
C GLU A 115 -10.89 -3.09 0.34
N GLY A 116 -11.88 -2.41 -0.24
CA GLY A 116 -12.28 -1.09 0.23
C GLY A 116 -13.08 -1.20 1.52
N ASP A 117 -12.80 -0.31 2.47
CA ASP A 117 -13.56 -0.21 3.70
C ASP A 117 -14.93 0.46 3.41
N TYR A 118 -16.02 -0.29 3.62
CA TYR A 118 -17.39 0.17 3.40
C TYR A 118 -17.77 1.31 4.35
N ASP A 119 -17.25 1.31 5.57
CA ASP A 119 -17.57 2.30 6.59
C ASP A 119 -16.75 3.58 6.43
N HIS A 120 -15.72 3.56 5.57
CA HIS A 120 -14.87 4.72 5.34
C HIS A 120 -15.59 5.84 4.59
N ILE A 121 -15.61 7.03 5.20
CA ILE A 121 -16.41 8.19 4.75
C ILE A 121 -16.12 8.66 3.32
N VAL A 122 -14.87 8.49 2.85
CA VAL A 122 -14.42 9.00 1.56
C VAL A 122 -14.88 8.10 0.41
N ASN A 123 -14.69 6.79 0.54
CA ASN A 123 -14.81 5.86 -0.57
C ASN A 123 -15.96 4.86 -0.42
N ARG A 124 -16.50 4.64 0.78
CA ARG A 124 -17.63 3.72 1.03
C ARG A 124 -17.45 2.37 0.34
N GLY A 125 -16.27 1.77 0.49
CA GLY A 125 -15.90 0.50 -0.12
C GLY A 125 -15.36 0.57 -1.55
N SER A 126 -15.49 1.71 -2.23
CA SER A 126 -15.02 1.86 -3.62
C SER A 126 -13.50 1.98 -3.69
N LEU A 127 -12.89 1.38 -4.73
CA LEU A 127 -11.46 1.51 -5.03
C LEU A 127 -11.25 1.66 -6.54
N CYS A 128 -10.31 2.51 -6.94
CA CYS A 128 -9.85 2.55 -8.34
C CYS A 128 -8.91 1.37 -8.65
N VAL A 129 -8.52 1.21 -9.92
CA VAL A 129 -7.62 0.14 -10.37
C VAL A 129 -6.30 0.06 -9.58
N LYS A 130 -5.77 1.20 -9.13
CA LYS A 130 -4.56 1.23 -8.30
C LYS A 130 -4.83 0.63 -6.91
N GLY A 131 -5.89 1.10 -6.26
CA GLY A 131 -6.26 0.66 -4.91
C GLY A 131 -6.61 -0.83 -4.85
N ILE A 132 -7.43 -1.34 -5.77
CA ILE A 132 -7.78 -2.77 -5.80
C ILE A 132 -6.58 -3.67 -6.11
N SER A 133 -5.57 -3.13 -6.81
CA SER A 133 -4.32 -3.84 -7.12
C SER A 133 -3.26 -3.75 -6.01
N MET A 134 -3.56 -3.12 -4.88
CA MET A 134 -2.59 -2.95 -3.78
C MET A 134 -2.12 -4.29 -3.20
N PHE A 135 -2.97 -5.33 -3.22
CA PHE A 135 -2.53 -6.67 -2.82
C PHE A 135 -1.40 -7.21 -3.73
N ALA A 136 -1.46 -6.92 -5.03
CA ALA A 136 -0.47 -7.39 -6.00
C ALA A 136 0.92 -6.76 -5.78
N THR A 137 0.99 -5.52 -5.26
CA THR A 137 2.28 -4.90 -4.93
C THR A 137 2.93 -5.57 -3.72
N HIS A 138 2.13 -5.95 -2.72
CA HIS A 138 2.61 -6.68 -1.54
C HIS A 138 3.03 -8.11 -1.87
N ALA A 139 2.28 -8.80 -2.73
CA ALA A 139 2.56 -10.17 -3.15
C ALA A 139 3.55 -10.26 -4.33
N SER A 140 4.11 -9.13 -4.79
CA SER A 140 4.98 -9.10 -5.98
C SER A 140 6.26 -9.92 -5.76
N PRO A 141 6.63 -10.81 -6.71
CA PRO A 141 7.89 -11.55 -6.64
C PRO A 141 9.11 -10.63 -6.82
N SER A 142 8.92 -9.42 -7.35
CA SER A 142 9.98 -8.43 -7.55
C SER A 142 10.27 -7.60 -6.29
N ARG A 143 9.59 -7.86 -5.16
CA ARG A 143 9.79 -7.13 -3.91
C ARG A 143 11.20 -7.40 -3.37
N LEU A 144 11.93 -6.34 -3.04
CA LEU A 144 13.23 -6.45 -2.39
C LEU A 144 13.03 -6.99 -0.96
N THR A 145 13.68 -8.11 -0.67
CA THR A 145 13.61 -8.79 0.66
C THR A 145 14.92 -8.68 1.44
N THR A 146 16.02 -8.42 0.75
CA THR A 146 17.37 -8.30 1.32
C THR A 146 18.04 -7.02 0.82
N PRO A 147 18.89 -6.38 1.64
CA PRO A 147 19.74 -5.29 1.18
C PRO A 147 20.70 -5.76 0.08
N ARG A 148 20.92 -4.90 -0.92
CA ARG A 148 21.82 -5.17 -2.03
C ARG A 148 22.91 -4.11 -2.14
N TYR A 149 24.11 -4.55 -2.47
CA TYR A 149 25.28 -3.71 -2.69
C TYR A 149 25.79 -3.82 -4.12
N ARG A 150 26.20 -2.68 -4.68
CA ARG A 150 26.86 -2.60 -5.98
C ARG A 150 28.20 -1.87 -5.78
N ALA A 151 29.29 -2.56 -6.08
CA ALA A 151 30.62 -1.98 -5.98
C ALA A 151 30.86 -0.90 -7.05
N PRO A 152 31.73 0.10 -6.81
CA PRO A 152 32.13 1.05 -7.83
C PRO A 152 32.66 0.33 -9.08
N GLY A 153 32.10 0.65 -10.25
CA GLY A 153 32.47 0.02 -11.51
C GLY A 153 31.88 -1.37 -11.77
N SER A 154 31.15 -1.97 -10.82
CA SER A 154 30.43 -3.23 -11.04
C SER A 154 29.15 -3.03 -11.85
N ASP A 155 28.72 -4.05 -12.59
CA ASP A 155 27.46 -4.13 -13.34
C ASP A 155 26.39 -5.02 -12.66
N HIS A 156 26.72 -5.65 -11.54
CA HIS A 156 25.84 -6.58 -10.82
C HIS A 156 25.63 -6.17 -9.35
N TRP A 157 24.62 -6.77 -8.74
CA TRP A 157 24.27 -6.59 -7.33
C TRP A 157 24.65 -7.83 -6.52
N GLU A 158 25.11 -7.61 -5.30
CA GLU A 158 25.39 -8.64 -4.31
C GLU A 158 24.47 -8.45 -3.11
N ASP A 159 23.86 -9.54 -2.63
CA ASP A 159 23.07 -9.52 -1.40
C ASP A 159 24.01 -9.39 -0.19
N ILE A 160 23.68 -8.50 0.74
CA ILE A 160 24.45 -8.26 1.97
C ILE A 160 23.54 -8.29 3.20
N THR A 161 24.14 -8.39 4.39
CA THR A 161 23.39 -8.32 5.64
C THR A 161 22.92 -6.89 5.94
N TRP A 162 21.88 -6.76 6.76
CA TRP A 162 21.41 -5.47 7.24
C TRP A 162 22.49 -4.73 8.05
N ASP A 163 23.24 -5.44 8.89
CA ASP A 163 24.32 -4.85 9.69
C ASP A 163 25.43 -4.30 8.80
N ASP A 164 25.82 -5.04 7.75
CA ASP A 164 26.81 -4.56 6.78
C ASP A 164 26.30 -3.35 6.00
N ALA A 165 25.04 -3.35 5.58
CA ALA A 165 24.43 -2.25 4.84
C ALA A 165 24.42 -0.96 5.69
N ILE A 166 23.92 -1.04 6.92
CA ILE A 166 23.84 0.08 7.86
C ILE A 166 25.24 0.61 8.17
N LYS A 167 26.19 -0.28 8.49
CA LYS A 167 27.57 0.10 8.82
C LYS A 167 28.25 0.82 7.65
N ARG A 168 28.12 0.31 6.42
CA ARG A 168 28.72 0.93 5.22
C ARG A 168 28.15 2.31 4.94
N VAL A 169 26.82 2.47 5.03
CA VAL A 169 26.15 3.76 4.82
C VAL A 169 26.55 4.76 5.90
N ALA A 170 26.52 4.36 7.17
CA ALA A 170 26.91 5.21 8.29
C ALA A 170 28.37 5.69 8.19
N GLN A 171 29.29 4.80 7.82
CA GLN A 171 30.70 5.15 7.62
C GLN A 171 30.89 6.17 6.49
N LYS A 172 30.17 6.01 5.37
CA LYS A 172 30.22 6.96 4.25
C LYS A 172 29.65 8.32 4.64
N ILE A 173 28.48 8.35 5.29
CA ILE A 173 27.87 9.59 5.78
C ILE A 173 28.83 10.32 6.73
N ARG A 174 29.39 9.61 7.72
CA ARG A 174 30.34 10.17 8.68
C ARG A 174 31.56 10.74 7.98
N LYS A 175 32.21 9.94 7.13
CA LYS A 175 33.43 10.36 6.41
C LYS A 175 33.15 11.62 5.58
N THR A 176 32.13 11.60 4.73
CA THR A 176 31.79 12.72 3.86
C THR A 176 31.43 13.96 4.67
N ARG A 177 30.63 13.82 5.73
CA ARG A 177 30.27 14.94 6.61
C ARG A 177 31.50 15.56 7.26
N ASP A 178 32.37 14.76 7.85
CA ASP A 178 33.58 15.24 8.53
C ASP A 178 34.53 15.95 7.55
N GLU A 179 34.67 15.44 6.32
CA GLU A 179 35.55 16.01 5.28
C GLU A 179 34.99 17.30 4.64
N THR A 180 33.68 17.54 4.73
CA THR A 180 32.99 18.63 4.01
C THR A 180 32.19 19.55 4.93
N TRP A 181 32.51 19.54 6.22
CA TRP A 181 31.81 20.36 7.21
C TRP A 181 32.12 21.84 7.05
N ILE A 182 31.08 22.66 7.04
CA ILE A 182 31.14 24.12 6.99
C ILE A 182 30.62 24.65 8.32
N ALA A 183 31.53 25.10 9.18
CA ALA A 183 31.17 25.66 10.48
C ALA A 183 30.64 27.09 10.35
N THR A 184 31.35 27.93 9.60
CA THR A 184 31.02 29.35 9.36
C THR A 184 31.03 29.68 7.87
N GLU A 185 30.23 30.66 7.49
CA GLU A 185 30.18 31.19 6.12
C GLU A 185 30.16 32.72 6.16
N LYS A 186 30.82 33.35 5.19
CA LYS A 186 30.77 34.80 5.00
C LYS A 186 29.57 35.12 4.13
N VAL A 187 28.56 35.76 4.72
CA VAL A 187 27.31 36.08 4.04
C VAL A 187 27.11 37.59 3.94
N ASP A 188 26.47 37.97 2.83
CA ASP A 188 25.93 39.31 2.66
C ASP A 188 24.57 39.32 3.36
N ALA A 189 24.57 39.70 4.65
CA ALA A 189 23.39 39.65 5.50
C ALA A 189 22.66 41.00 5.44
N PRO A 190 21.56 41.14 4.68
CA PRO A 190 20.83 42.41 4.61
C PRO A 190 20.34 42.82 5.99
N ASP A 191 20.58 44.08 6.36
CA ASP A 191 20.14 44.61 7.63
C ASP A 191 18.61 44.69 7.67
N LEU A 192 18.02 44.03 8.68
CA LEU A 192 16.59 44.12 8.98
C LEU A 192 16.34 45.39 9.79
N VAL A 193 15.89 46.46 9.12
CA VAL A 193 15.51 47.69 9.80
C VAL A 193 14.03 47.65 10.17
N VAL A 194 13.75 47.65 11.47
CA VAL A 194 12.40 47.83 12.01
C VAL A 194 12.23 49.30 12.38
N ASP A 195 11.38 50.01 11.66
CA ASP A 195 11.05 51.40 11.97
C ASP A 195 10.16 51.44 13.23
N ARG A 196 10.80 51.58 14.39
CA ARG A 196 10.12 51.64 15.69
C ARG A 196 9.35 52.94 15.92
N ALA A 197 9.54 53.96 15.07
CA ALA A 197 8.84 55.25 15.20
C ALA A 197 7.43 55.21 14.60
N ALA A 198 7.17 54.29 13.67
CA ALA A 198 5.83 54.01 13.17
C ALA A 198 5.07 53.15 14.20
N GLY A 199 4.40 53.79 15.16
CA GLY A 199 3.58 53.15 16.21
C GLY A 199 2.36 52.35 15.74
N ASP A 200 2.31 51.95 14.48
CA ASP A 200 1.27 51.13 13.90
C ASP A 200 1.85 49.77 13.46
N ARG A 201 1.51 48.73 14.23
CA ARG A 201 1.94 47.34 14.01
C ARG A 201 1.40 46.74 12.71
N THR A 202 0.58 47.46 11.95
CA THR A 202 0.01 46.98 10.68
C THR A 202 0.68 47.55 9.42
N SER A 203 1.48 48.63 9.51
CA SER A 203 2.04 49.31 8.34
C SER A 203 3.58 49.34 8.23
N SER A 204 4.33 49.06 9.30
CA SER A 204 5.80 48.98 9.26
C SER A 204 6.31 47.55 9.14
N ALA A 205 5.99 46.88 8.02
CA ALA A 205 6.65 45.62 7.69
C ALA A 205 8.18 45.84 7.66
N PRO A 206 8.98 44.90 8.22
CA PRO A 206 10.44 45.00 8.18
C PRO A 206 10.90 45.19 6.74
N ARG A 207 11.74 46.20 6.49
CA ARG A 207 12.36 46.40 5.17
C ARG A 207 13.75 45.79 5.19
N PHE A 208 14.04 44.95 4.20
CA PHE A 208 15.40 44.51 3.90
C PHE A 208 16.16 45.68 3.28
N VAL A 209 17.23 46.12 3.93
CA VAL A 209 18.15 47.11 3.37
C VAL A 209 19.39 46.35 2.88
N PRO A 210 19.91 46.64 1.68
CA PRO A 210 21.20 46.10 1.26
C PRO A 210 22.26 46.39 2.33
N HIS A 211 23.08 45.39 2.65
CA HIS A 211 24.14 45.54 3.63
C HIS A 211 25.29 46.36 3.03
N GLU A 212 25.58 47.50 3.65
CA GLU A 212 26.70 48.37 3.26
C GLU A 212 27.89 48.12 4.21
N GLY A 213 28.44 46.90 4.19
CA GLY A 213 29.55 46.52 5.07
C GLY A 213 30.32 45.29 4.60
N PRO A 214 31.46 44.93 5.25
CA PRO A 214 32.15 43.67 4.98
C PRO A 214 31.22 42.49 5.29
N LEU A 215 31.36 41.39 4.54
CA LEU A 215 30.58 40.17 4.76
C LEU A 215 30.71 39.71 6.22
N ALA A 216 29.57 39.47 6.86
CA ALA A 216 29.53 38.97 8.23
C ALA A 216 29.86 37.47 8.22
N GLU A 217 30.74 37.04 9.13
CA GLU A 217 30.98 35.62 9.36
C GLU A 217 29.92 35.05 10.30
N VAL A 218 29.10 34.14 9.80
CA VAL A 218 27.93 33.60 10.51
C VAL A 218 28.10 32.08 10.69
N PRO A 219 27.79 31.52 11.88
CA PRO A 219 27.79 30.07 12.05
C PRO A 219 26.65 29.42 11.26
N VAL A 220 26.99 28.51 10.35
CA VAL A 220 26.02 27.78 9.50
C VAL A 220 25.89 26.31 9.83
N ASN A 221 26.95 25.68 10.36
CA ASN A 221 26.96 24.28 10.82
C ASN A 221 26.28 23.29 9.85
N ARG A 222 26.78 23.23 8.61
CA ARG A 222 26.17 22.42 7.54
C ARG A 222 27.18 21.64 6.71
N THR A 223 26.70 20.72 5.88
CA THR A 223 27.44 20.07 4.80
C THR A 223 26.61 20.17 3.51
N ASP A 224 27.27 20.64 2.45
CA ASP A 224 26.67 20.78 1.12
C ASP A 224 26.98 19.56 0.22
N ALA A 225 27.73 18.57 0.74
CA ALA A 225 28.15 17.39 -0.02
C ALA A 225 27.16 16.21 0.06
N ILE A 226 26.15 16.31 0.93
CA ILE A 226 25.15 15.27 1.15
C ILE A 226 23.76 15.86 0.90
N GLY A 227 22.96 15.17 0.09
CA GLY A 227 21.55 15.49 -0.12
C GLY A 227 20.64 14.38 0.38
N PHE A 228 19.43 14.74 0.79
CA PHE A 228 18.37 13.82 1.14
C PHE A 228 17.16 14.08 0.25
N MET A 229 16.71 13.05 -0.47
CA MET A 229 15.46 13.08 -1.23
C MET A 229 14.46 12.15 -0.56
N GLY A 230 13.44 12.74 0.06
CA GLY A 230 12.42 12.04 0.84
C GLY A 230 11.28 11.49 -0.02
N GLY A 231 10.41 10.73 0.65
CA GLY A 231 9.18 10.23 0.05
C GLY A 231 7.93 10.79 0.72
N ALA A 232 7.06 11.44 -0.06
CA ALA A 232 5.64 11.65 0.29
C ALA A 232 4.84 10.34 0.48
N GLN A 233 5.49 9.20 0.22
CA GLN A 233 4.97 7.85 0.41
C GLN A 233 5.17 7.33 1.85
N ASN A 234 6.08 7.97 2.60
CA ASN A 234 6.36 7.60 3.98
C ASN A 234 5.26 8.08 4.91
N THR A 235 5.17 7.44 6.08
CA THR A 235 4.30 7.91 7.15
C THR A 235 4.75 9.28 7.67
N ASN A 236 3.86 10.01 8.35
CA ASN A 236 4.18 11.31 8.91
C ASN A 236 5.27 11.21 9.99
N GLU A 237 5.23 10.14 10.78
CA GLU A 237 6.18 9.83 11.84
C GLU A 237 7.57 9.57 11.26
N GLU A 238 7.66 8.78 10.19
CA GLU A 238 8.90 8.56 9.45
C GLU A 238 9.43 9.86 8.84
N CYS A 239 8.58 10.64 8.15
CA CYS A 239 8.97 11.93 7.58
C CYS A 239 9.54 12.87 8.65
N TYR A 240 8.91 12.91 9.83
CA TYR A 240 9.37 13.70 10.96
C TYR A 240 10.77 13.25 11.45
N LEU A 241 10.98 11.94 11.57
CA LEU A 241 12.28 11.38 11.95
C LEU A 241 13.35 11.64 10.89
N PHE A 242 13.04 11.48 9.60
CA PHE A 242 13.97 11.75 8.50
C PHE A 242 14.37 13.22 8.43
N GLN A 243 13.41 14.12 8.57
CA GLN A 243 13.67 15.56 8.59
C GLN A 243 14.61 15.95 9.73
N LYS A 244 14.39 15.38 10.93
CA LYS A 244 15.26 15.62 12.09
C LYS A 244 16.65 15.03 11.87
N ALA A 245 16.74 13.80 11.40
CA ALA A 245 18.02 13.15 11.12
C ALA A 245 18.84 13.94 10.10
N ALA A 246 18.23 14.37 8.99
CA ALA A 246 18.90 15.17 7.97
C ALA A 246 19.42 16.50 8.53
N ARG A 247 18.61 17.22 9.32
CA ARG A 247 19.04 18.49 9.93
C ARG A 247 20.10 18.30 11.01
N LEU A 248 20.05 17.25 11.81
CA LEU A 248 21.09 16.92 12.79
C LEU A 248 22.43 16.61 12.13
N LEU A 249 22.39 16.00 10.94
CA LEU A 249 23.58 15.77 10.13
C LEU A 249 24.10 17.03 9.43
N GLY A 250 23.35 18.14 9.49
CA GLY A 250 23.70 19.41 8.87
C GLY A 250 23.41 19.47 7.37
N LEU A 251 22.49 18.65 6.84
CA LEU A 251 22.18 18.68 5.42
C LEU A 251 21.37 19.95 5.07
N ALA A 252 21.86 20.70 4.08
CA ALA A 252 21.13 21.82 3.50
C ALA A 252 20.14 21.36 2.42
N TYR A 253 20.51 20.34 1.65
CA TYR A 253 19.70 19.84 0.53
C TYR A 253 18.76 18.73 0.99
N VAL A 254 17.56 19.13 1.43
CA VAL A 254 16.49 18.22 1.86
C VAL A 254 15.24 18.52 1.05
N GLU A 255 14.96 17.66 0.07
CA GLU A 255 13.89 17.87 -0.92
C GLU A 255 13.00 16.63 -1.04
N HIS A 256 11.81 16.79 -1.63
CA HIS A 256 10.86 15.70 -1.88
C HIS A 256 9.86 16.08 -2.98
N GLN A 257 8.90 15.21 -3.24
CA GLN A 257 7.93 15.34 -4.35
C GLN A 257 7.15 16.67 -4.36
N ALA A 258 6.85 17.29 -3.21
CA ALA A 258 6.05 18.52 -3.21
C ALA A 258 6.79 19.77 -3.72
N ARG A 259 8.08 19.65 -4.07
CA ARG A 259 8.82 20.72 -4.76
C ARG A 259 8.42 20.86 -6.22
N LEU A 260 8.05 19.74 -6.87
CA LEU A 260 7.61 19.66 -8.27
C LEU A 260 6.10 19.96 -8.36
#